data_AF-A0A1A3C6G1-F1
#
_entry.id   AF-A0A1A3C6G1-F1
#
_cell.length_a   1.000
_cell.length_b   1.000
_cell.length_c   1.000
_cell.angle_alpha   90.00
_cell.angle_beta   90.00
_cell.angle_gamma   90.00
#
_symmetry.space_group_name_H-M   'P 1'
#
loop_
_entity.id
_entity.type
_entity.pdbx_description
1 polymer ?
#
loop_
_entity_poly.entity_id
_entity_poly.type
_entity_poly.pdbx_seq_one_letter_code
_entity_poly.pdbx_strand_id
1 'polypeptide(L)'
;MKIFLRLALAASLAVSAFSHAYLYVHGYQHIPMIGTSFLIQASVSFSLALLVAAGGPWWVEWSAAALAGGSLVAFALSRTVGLFGFTERGWDPAPHAALSVVSEALCVLLWAVALTGALRPRRNFTGLADRRLSSLGLPG
;
A
#
# COMPACT_ATOMS: atom_id res chain seq x y z
N MET A 1 -2.88 -1.82 13.30
CA MET A 1 -2.72 -3.08 12.52
C MET A 1 -2.00 -4.16 13.31
N LYS A 2 -2.16 -5.45 12.95
CA LYS A 2 -1.29 -6.54 13.43
C LYS A 2 0.14 -6.31 12.95
N ILE A 3 1.16 -6.62 13.76
CA ILE A 3 2.57 -6.36 13.45
C ILE A 3 3.01 -7.01 12.12
N PHE A 4 2.52 -8.22 11.84
CA PHE A 4 2.79 -8.91 10.57
C PHE A 4 2.31 -8.13 9.34
N LEU A 5 1.08 -7.61 9.37
CA LEU A 5 0.53 -6.83 8.25
C LEU A 5 1.30 -5.52 8.05
N ARG A 6 1.74 -4.91 9.14
CA ARG A 6 2.53 -3.67 9.13
C ARG A 6 3.89 -3.88 8.46
N LEU A 7 4.58 -4.97 8.82
CA LEU A 7 5.85 -5.34 8.20
C LEU A 7 5.68 -5.72 6.73
N ALA A 8 4.61 -6.43 6.38
CA ALA A 8 4.30 -6.77 4.99
C ALA A 8 4.01 -5.51 4.14
N LEU A 9 3.31 -4.52 4.69
CA LEU A 9 3.07 -3.23 4.05
C LEU A 9 4.37 -2.45 3.84
N ALA A 10 5.21 -2.37 4.87
CA ALA A 10 6.53 -1.74 4.78
C ALA A 10 7.42 -2.43 3.74
N ALA A 11 7.45 -3.76 3.70
CA ALA A 11 8.19 -4.52 2.71
C ALA A 11 7.69 -4.26 1.28
N SER A 12 6.37 -4.20 1.09
CA SER A 12 5.77 -3.91 -0.22
C SER A 12 6.16 -2.51 -0.72
N LEU A 13 6.13 -1.50 0.16
CA LEU A 13 6.57 -0.13 -0.15
C LEU A 13 8.07 -0.07 -0.47
N ALA A 14 8.91 -0.81 0.26
CA ALA A 14 10.33 -0.87 -0.01
C ALA A 14 10.64 -1.50 -1.38
N VAL A 15 9.93 -2.57 -1.76
CA VAL A 15 10.05 -3.19 -3.09
C VAL A 15 9.58 -2.25 -4.20
N SER A 16 8.47 -1.52 -3.99
CA SER A 16 8.01 -0.50 -4.94
C SER A 16 9.04 0.61 -5.10
N ALA A 17 9.59 1.12 -3.99
CA ALA A 17 10.60 2.17 -3.99
C ALA A 17 11.86 1.76 -4.77
N PHE A 18 12.36 0.54 -4.50
CA PHE A 18 13.52 0.00 -5.20
C PHE A 18 13.26 -0.18 -6.70
N SER A 19 12.09 -0.70 -7.07
CA SER A 19 11.72 -0.90 -8.47
C SER A 19 11.60 0.43 -9.22
N HIS A 20 11.00 1.45 -8.61
CA HIS A 20 10.89 2.79 -9.20
C HIS A 20 12.25 3.48 -9.34
N ALA A 21 13.11 3.37 -8.33
CA ALA A 21 14.48 3.87 -8.40
C ALA A 21 15.27 3.17 -9.52
N TYR A 22 15.09 1.86 -9.66
CA TYR A 22 15.73 1.10 -10.74
C TYR A 22 15.26 1.58 -12.12
N LEU A 23 13.94 1.69 -12.33
CA LEU A 23 13.35 2.13 -13.59
C LEU A 23 13.75 3.57 -13.94
N TYR A 24 13.85 4.44 -12.94
CA TYR A 24 14.38 5.80 -13.11
C TYR A 24 15.79 5.76 -13.71
N VAL A 25 16.72 5.02 -13.07
CA VAL A 25 18.12 4.94 -13.52
C VAL A 25 18.24 4.23 -14.88
N HIS A 26 17.44 3.20 -15.15
CA HIS A 26 17.59 2.33 -16.31
C HIS A 26 16.74 2.73 -17.53
N GLY A 27 16.31 3.99 -17.61
CA GLY A 27 15.77 4.55 -18.86
C GLY A 27 14.79 5.70 -18.68
N TYR A 28 14.07 5.74 -17.56
CA TYR A 28 12.97 6.69 -17.40
C TYR A 28 13.47 8.09 -17.02
N GLN A 29 14.69 8.23 -16.49
CA GLN A 29 15.31 9.52 -16.16
C GLN A 29 15.39 10.50 -17.34
N HIS A 30 15.41 10.00 -18.59
CA HIS A 30 15.51 10.83 -19.79
C HIS A 30 14.15 11.33 -20.30
N ILE A 31 13.05 10.85 -19.74
CA ILE A 31 11.69 11.22 -20.15
C ILE A 31 11.22 12.35 -19.22
N PRO A 32 11.07 13.59 -19.73
CA PRO A 32 10.59 14.71 -18.91
C PRO A 32 9.25 14.38 -18.25
N MET A 33 9.04 14.87 -17.02
CA MET A 33 7.88 14.57 -16.15
C MET A 33 7.79 13.12 -15.65
N ILE A 34 7.98 12.13 -16.52
CA ILE A 34 7.91 10.71 -16.15
C ILE A 34 9.12 10.31 -15.29
N GLY A 35 10.34 10.67 -15.68
CA GLY A 35 11.51 10.40 -14.84
C GLY A 35 11.37 11.01 -13.46
N THR A 36 10.94 12.28 -13.39
CA THR A 36 10.72 12.98 -12.11
C THR A 36 9.65 12.30 -11.26
N SER A 37 8.55 11.82 -11.87
CA SER A 37 7.50 11.12 -11.11
C SER A 37 8.00 9.80 -10.52
N PHE A 38 8.81 9.04 -11.27
CA PHE A 38 9.45 7.81 -10.76
C PHE A 38 10.38 8.10 -9.57
N LEU A 39 11.18 9.16 -9.64
CA LEU A 39 12.08 9.54 -8.54
C LEU A 39 11.32 9.99 -7.30
N ILE A 40 10.28 10.80 -7.47
CA ILE A 40 9.39 11.23 -6.39
C ILE A 40 8.74 10.00 -5.75
N GLN A 41 8.17 9.12 -6.57
CA GLN A 41 7.49 7.93 -6.09
C GLN A 41 8.43 6.97 -5.35
N ALA A 42 9.66 6.80 -5.83
CA ALA A 42 10.68 6.02 -5.14
C ALA A 42 10.99 6.61 -3.76
N SER A 43 11.23 7.92 -3.70
CA SER A 43 11.61 8.63 -2.47
C SER A 43 10.49 8.62 -1.43
N VAL A 44 9.25 8.88 -1.86
CA VAL A 44 8.08 8.87 -0.98
C VAL A 44 7.77 7.45 -0.51
N SER A 45 7.80 6.44 -1.40
CA SER A 45 7.56 5.04 -1.03
C SER A 45 8.58 4.54 0.00
N PHE A 46 9.86 4.89 -0.18
CA PHE A 46 10.91 4.53 0.77
C PHE A 46 10.69 5.19 2.13
N SER A 47 10.38 6.48 2.14
CA SER A 47 10.08 7.24 3.37
C SER A 47 8.88 6.64 4.11
N LEU A 48 7.80 6.32 3.37
CA LEU A 48 6.63 5.65 3.94
C LEU A 48 6.95 4.26 4.44
N ALA A 49 7.81 3.47 3.77
CA ALA A 49 8.23 2.16 4.25
C ALA A 49 8.89 2.26 5.64
N LEU A 50 9.80 3.24 5.83
CA LEU A 50 10.45 3.48 7.11
C LEU A 50 9.46 3.94 8.18
N LEU A 51 8.57 4.88 7.86
CA LEU A 51 7.55 5.38 8.79
C LEU A 51 6.57 4.27 9.20
N VAL A 52 6.12 3.46 8.24
CA VAL A 52 5.28 2.29 8.53
C VAL A 52 6.05 1.30 9.38
N ALA A 53 7.31 0.98 9.11
CA ALA A 53 8.09 0.07 9.94
C ALA A 53 8.29 0.61 11.37
N ALA A 54 8.56 1.91 11.52
CA ALA A 54 8.96 2.53 12.78
C ALA A 54 7.85 2.71 13.82
N GLY A 55 6.57 2.59 13.44
CA GLY A 55 5.50 2.93 14.39
C GLY A 55 4.60 4.09 13.97
N GLY A 56 4.80 4.65 12.77
CA GLY A 56 4.11 5.84 12.26
C GLY A 56 2.58 5.84 12.43
N PRO A 57 1.98 7.04 12.49
CA PRO A 57 0.56 7.25 12.77
C PRO A 57 -0.35 6.65 11.68
N TRP A 58 -1.62 6.46 12.02
CA TRP A 58 -2.60 5.76 11.17
C TRP A 58 -2.77 6.37 9.77
N TRP A 59 -2.54 7.68 9.59
CA TRP A 59 -2.64 8.34 8.29
C TRP A 59 -1.51 7.94 7.33
N VAL A 60 -0.36 7.45 7.82
CA VAL A 60 0.74 6.97 6.98
C VAL A 60 0.30 5.75 6.16
N GLU A 61 -0.54 4.90 6.73
CA GLU A 61 -1.10 3.73 6.05
C GLU A 61 -2.02 4.17 4.88
N TRP A 62 -2.81 5.23 5.07
CA TRP A 62 -3.61 5.83 4.00
C TRP A 62 -2.76 6.46 2.92
N SER A 63 -1.70 7.19 3.28
CA SER A 63 -0.76 7.76 2.31
C SER A 63 -0.08 6.69 1.47
N ALA A 64 0.30 5.56 2.08
CA ALA A 64 0.85 4.41 1.37
C ALA A 64 -0.13 3.81 0.35
N ALA A 65 -1.39 3.62 0.76
CA ALA A 65 -2.43 3.11 -0.12
C ALA A 65 -2.76 4.07 -1.27
N ALA A 66 -2.85 5.38 -0.97
CA ALA A 66 -3.09 6.41 -1.96
C ALA A 66 -1.97 6.50 -2.99
N LEU A 67 -0.71 6.42 -2.55
CA LEU A 67 0.46 6.42 -3.44
C LEU A 67 0.47 5.19 -4.35
N ALA A 68 0.28 3.99 -3.79
CA ALA A 68 0.24 2.75 -4.56
C ALA A 68 -0.94 2.71 -5.54
N GLY A 69 -2.12 3.16 -5.11
CA GLY A 69 -3.30 3.27 -5.98
C GLY A 69 -3.10 4.28 -7.11
N GLY A 70 -2.52 5.44 -6.81
CA GLY A 70 -2.18 6.46 -7.80
C GLY A 70 -1.21 5.94 -8.86
N SER A 71 -0.20 5.19 -8.45
CA SER A 71 0.74 4.54 -9.38
C SER A 71 0.06 3.54 -10.30
N LEU A 72 -0.79 2.66 -9.77
CA LEU A 72 -1.54 1.70 -10.58
C LEU A 72 -2.45 2.40 -11.60
N VAL A 73 -3.08 3.52 -11.22
CA VAL A 73 -3.87 4.34 -12.14
C VAL A 73 -2.96 4.97 -13.21
N ALA A 74 -1.81 5.51 -12.83
CA ALA A 74 -0.86 6.10 -13.77
C ALA A 74 -0.33 5.06 -14.78
N PHE A 75 -0.07 3.84 -14.32
CA PHE A 75 0.32 2.71 -15.16
C PHE A 75 -0.83 2.24 -16.09
N ALA A 76 -2.06 2.21 -15.59
CA ALA A 76 -3.21 1.90 -16.43
C ALA A 76 -3.42 2.98 -17.52
N LEU A 77 -3.22 4.25 -17.17
CA LEU A 77 -3.27 5.37 -18.12
C LEU A 77 -2.14 5.28 -19.15
N SER A 78 -0.91 4.97 -18.73
CA SER A 78 0.24 4.81 -19.64
C SER A 78 0.01 3.72 -20.68
N ARG A 79 -0.81 2.69 -20.39
CA ARG A 79 -1.14 1.61 -21.32
C ARG A 79 -2.41 1.83 -22.16
N THR A 80 -3.27 2.78 -21.79
CA THR A 80 -4.56 3.00 -22.46
C THR A 80 -4.55 4.24 -23.34
N VAL A 81 -4.48 5.42 -22.70
CA VAL A 81 -4.51 6.73 -23.37
C VAL A 81 -3.13 7.39 -23.45
N GLY A 82 -2.13 6.80 -22.79
CA GLY A 82 -0.83 7.39 -22.57
C GLY A 82 -0.84 8.40 -21.41
N LEU A 83 0.32 8.63 -20.82
CA LEU A 83 0.52 9.56 -19.73
C LEU A 83 1.53 10.62 -20.18
N PHE A 84 1.11 11.89 -20.30
CA PHE A 84 1.96 12.98 -20.81
C PHE A 84 2.62 12.68 -22.18
N GLY A 85 1.93 11.94 -23.06
CA GLY A 85 2.47 11.52 -24.36
C GLY A 85 3.37 10.28 -24.31
N PHE A 86 3.62 9.71 -23.13
CA PHE A 86 4.30 8.43 -22.95
C PHE A 86 3.29 7.28 -23.00
N THR A 87 3.54 6.29 -23.85
CA THR A 87 2.76 5.05 -23.90
C THR A 87 3.69 3.87 -23.68
N GLU A 88 3.41 3.09 -22.65
CA GLU A 88 4.22 1.93 -22.29
C GLU A 88 3.60 0.68 -22.91
N ARG A 89 4.39 -0.12 -23.64
CA ARG A 89 3.96 -1.41 -24.18
C ARG A 89 4.93 -2.50 -23.77
N GLY A 90 4.39 -3.63 -23.30
CA GLY A 90 5.20 -4.74 -22.78
C GLY A 90 5.67 -4.52 -21.35
N TRP A 91 6.66 -5.32 -20.94
CA TRP A 91 7.19 -5.36 -19.58
C TRP A 91 8.67 -4.96 -19.52
N ASP A 92 9.18 -4.29 -20.56
CA ASP A 92 10.56 -3.83 -20.64
C ASP A 92 10.67 -2.45 -19.98
N PRO A 93 11.51 -2.25 -18.93
CA PRO A 93 12.51 -3.16 -18.36
C PRO A 93 11.95 -4.29 -17.49
N ALA A 94 12.15 -5.54 -17.93
CA ALA A 94 11.79 -6.72 -17.16
C ALA A 94 12.92 -7.08 -16.17
N PRO A 95 12.62 -7.57 -14.95
CA PRO A 95 11.32 -7.85 -14.35
C PRO A 95 10.75 -6.68 -13.52
N HIS A 96 11.42 -5.53 -13.47
CA HIS A 96 11.13 -4.48 -12.49
C HIS A 96 9.78 -3.78 -12.72
N ALA A 97 9.32 -3.66 -13.96
CA ALA A 97 7.97 -3.17 -14.25
C ALA A 97 6.86 -4.08 -13.68
N ALA A 98 7.07 -5.40 -13.69
CA ALA A 98 6.12 -6.34 -13.10
C ALA A 98 6.20 -6.31 -11.56
N LEU A 99 7.41 -6.24 -11.01
CA LEU A 99 7.62 -6.16 -9.56
C LEU A 99 7.00 -4.91 -8.96
N SER A 100 7.08 -3.76 -9.64
CA SER A 100 6.46 -2.53 -9.15
C SER A 100 4.94 -2.67 -9.04
N VAL A 101 4.28 -3.10 -10.12
CA VAL A 101 2.82 -3.29 -10.16
C VAL A 101 2.36 -4.32 -9.12
N VAL A 102 3.07 -5.45 -9.00
CA VAL A 102 2.74 -6.49 -8.00
C VAL A 102 2.90 -5.94 -6.58
N SER A 103 3.97 -5.21 -6.30
CA SER A 103 4.20 -4.63 -4.97
C SER A 103 3.16 -3.57 -4.61
N GLU A 104 2.69 -2.79 -5.57
CA GLU A 104 1.66 -1.78 -5.38
C GLU A 104 0.29 -2.41 -5.18
N ALA A 105 -0.07 -3.40 -6.00
CA ALA A 105 -1.29 -4.17 -5.82
C ALA A 105 -1.29 -4.84 -4.43
N LEU A 106 -0.17 -5.44 -4.03
CA LEU A 106 -0.04 -6.04 -2.71
C LEU A 106 -0.18 -5.01 -1.58
N CYS A 107 0.42 -3.82 -1.73
CA CYS A 107 0.27 -2.72 -0.78
C CYS A 107 -1.21 -2.33 -0.58
N VAL A 108 -1.95 -2.12 -1.68
CA VAL A 108 -3.38 -1.78 -1.65
C VAL A 108 -4.21 -2.91 -1.02
N LEU A 109 -3.92 -4.17 -1.36
CA LEU A 109 -4.62 -5.33 -0.80
C LEU A 109 -4.37 -5.47 0.70
N LEU A 110 -3.12 -5.36 1.16
CA LEU A 110 -2.76 -5.44 2.58
C LEU A 110 -3.42 -4.33 3.38
N TRP A 111 -3.47 -3.11 2.82
CA TRP A 111 -4.19 -2.00 3.41
C TRP A 111 -5.71 -2.25 3.49
N ALA A 112 -6.33 -2.78 2.43
CA ALA A 112 -7.75 -3.12 2.43
C ALA A 112 -8.09 -4.22 3.46
N VAL A 113 -7.23 -5.22 3.61
CA VAL A 113 -7.37 -6.28 4.64
C VAL A 113 -7.24 -5.69 6.05
N ALA A 114 -6.29 -4.76 6.25
CA ALA A 114 -6.15 -4.04 7.51
C ALA A 114 -7.38 -3.21 7.86
N LEU A 115 -7.95 -2.50 6.87
CA LEU A 115 -9.14 -1.68 7.03
C LEU A 115 -10.38 -2.53 7.36
N THR A 116 -10.62 -3.61 6.62
CA THR A 116 -11.76 -4.52 6.87
C THR A 116 -11.65 -5.25 8.22
N GLY A 117 -10.43 -5.58 8.65
CA GLY A 117 -10.17 -6.11 9.99
C GLY A 117 -10.41 -5.10 11.12
N ALA A 118 -10.14 -3.80 10.87
CA ALA A 118 -10.40 -2.72 11.81
C ALA A 118 -11.88 -2.32 11.87
N LEU A 119 -12.59 -2.39 10.75
CA LEU A 119 -14.02 -2.13 10.64
C LEU A 119 -14.88 -3.26 11.20
N ARG A 120 -14.31 -4.46 11.43
CA ARG A 120 -15.02 -5.57 12.07
C ARG A 120 -15.27 -5.16 13.54
N PRO A 121 -16.53 -4.83 13.93
CA PRO A 121 -16.80 -4.48 15.30
C PRO A 121 -16.45 -5.71 16.13
N ARG A 122 -15.61 -5.56 17.15
CA ARG A 122 -15.49 -6.56 18.21
C ARG A 122 -16.92 -6.77 18.74
N ARG A 123 -17.58 -7.84 18.31
CA ARG A 123 -18.79 -8.35 18.96
C ARG A 123 -18.36 -8.86 20.34
N ASN A 124 -18.06 -7.92 21.25
CA ASN A 124 -18.01 -8.19 22.67
C ASN A 124 -19.46 -8.21 23.18
N PHE A 125 -20.26 -9.15 22.66
CA PHE A 125 -21.65 -9.37 23.07
C PHE A 125 -21.78 -10.52 24.07
N THR A 126 -20.67 -11.01 24.62
CA THR A 126 -20.64 -12.16 25.54
C THR A 126 -20.40 -11.77 27.00
N GLY A 127 -20.11 -10.51 27.32
CA GLY A 127 -19.82 -10.08 28.71
C GLY A 127 -20.94 -9.34 29.44
N LEU A 128 -21.94 -8.81 28.72
CA LEU A 128 -23.03 -8.02 29.32
C LEU A 128 -24.26 -8.85 29.72
N ALA A 129 -24.50 -9.99 29.05
CA ALA A 129 -25.57 -10.91 29.45
C ALA A 129 -25.21 -11.63 30.77
N ASP A 130 -23.94 -12.01 30.92
CA ASP A 130 -23.46 -12.79 32.07
C ASP A 130 -23.39 -11.95 33.37
N ARG A 131 -23.01 -10.67 33.27
CA ARG A 131 -23.03 -9.74 34.42
C ARG A 131 -24.45 -9.34 34.86
N ARG A 132 -25.42 -9.29 33.95
CA ARG A 132 -26.80 -8.92 34.30
C ARG A 132 -27.50 -10.08 34.99
N LEU A 133 -27.27 -11.31 34.54
CA LEU A 133 -27.83 -12.52 35.16
C LEU A 133 -27.24 -12.79 36.55
N SER A 134 -25.93 -12.60 36.73
CA SER A 134 -25.29 -12.70 38.05
C SER A 134 -25.74 -11.59 39.03
N SER A 135 -26.05 -10.38 38.54
CA SER A 135 -26.60 -9.30 39.38
C SER A 135 -28.07 -9.48 39.79
N LEU A 136 -28.80 -10.39 39.14
CA LEU A 136 -30.22 -10.65 39.40
C LEU A 136 -30.47 -11.84 40.35
N GLY A 137 -29.42 -12.52 40.82
CA GLY A 137 -29.53 -13.54 41.86
C GLY A 137 -30.39 -14.75 41.50
N LEU A 138 -30.63 -15.01 40.21
CA LEU A 138 -31.41 -16.16 39.77
C LEU A 138 -30.48 -17.38 39.66
N PRO A 139 -30.77 -18.51 40.33
CA PRO A 139 -30.03 -19.74 40.11
C PRO A 139 -30.29 -20.25 38.68
N GLY A 140 -29.23 -20.80 38.07
CA GLY A 140 -29.28 -21.46 36.77
C GLY A 140 -29.94 -22.83 36.82
#